data_AF-A0A7S3K857-F1
#
_entry.id   AF-A0A7S3K857-F1
#
_cell.length_a   1.000
_cell.length_b   1.000
_cell.length_c   1.000
_cell.angle_alpha   90.00
_cell.angle_beta   90.00
_cell.angle_gamma   90.00
#
_symmetry.space_group_name_H-M   'P 1'
#
loop_
_entity.id
_entity.type
_entity.pdbx_description
1 polymer ?
#
loop_
_entity_poly.entity_id
_entity_poly.type
_entity_poly.pdbx_seq_one_letter_code
_entity_poly.pdbx_strand_id
1 'polypeptide(L)'
;SAIGEEFTREDHPEVSNQLYAFYAMGKDTQAMKAVVGEEALSDDDKLYLEFLDKFEGEFLTQDPLEKRNIFKSLDKAWDLLRIFPEKLLKKISQENLKKYYERG
;
A
#
# COMPACT_ATOMS: atom_id res chain seq x y z
N SER A 1 17.17 -14.31 4.16
CA SER A 1 15.79 -13.82 4.34
C SER A 1 15.64 -13.32 5.76
N ALA A 2 15.29 -12.04 5.96
CA ALA A 2 15.19 -11.39 7.28
C ALA A 2 13.75 -10.89 7.56
N ILE A 3 12.75 -11.67 7.12
CA ILE A 3 11.33 -11.31 7.11
C ILE A 3 10.53 -12.56 7.53
N GLY A 4 9.47 -12.40 8.35
CA GLY A 4 8.65 -13.48 8.93
C GLY A 4 8.36 -13.30 10.44
N GLU A 5 7.51 -14.15 11.03
CA GLU A 5 7.08 -14.10 12.45
C GLU A 5 8.23 -13.96 13.46
N GLU A 6 9.38 -14.57 13.16
CA GLU A 6 10.54 -14.56 14.06
C GLU A 6 11.45 -13.33 13.89
N PHE A 7 11.23 -12.49 12.88
CA PHE A 7 12.10 -11.34 12.55
C PHE A 7 11.37 -10.00 12.43
N THR A 8 10.12 -10.02 11.94
CA THR A 8 9.32 -8.81 11.67
C THR A 8 7.85 -9.05 12.04
N ARG A 9 7.01 -9.53 11.11
CA ARG A 9 5.61 -9.90 11.32
C ARG A 9 5.19 -10.88 10.22
N GLU A 10 4.17 -11.72 10.47
CA GLU A 10 3.69 -12.77 9.56
C GLU A 10 3.24 -12.24 8.18
N ASP A 11 2.69 -11.03 8.14
CA ASP A 11 2.08 -10.38 6.98
C ASP A 11 3.08 -9.56 6.14
N HIS A 12 4.27 -9.27 6.67
CA HIS A 12 5.27 -8.44 6.02
C HIS A 12 5.57 -8.81 4.55
N PRO A 13 5.81 -10.09 4.18
CA PRO A 13 6.09 -10.42 2.79
C PRO A 13 4.89 -10.18 1.87
N GLU A 14 3.67 -10.44 2.34
CA GLU A 14 2.44 -10.24 1.58
C GLU A 14 2.12 -8.75 1.41
N VAL A 15 2.21 -7.98 2.49
CA VAL A 15 2.01 -6.52 2.49
C VAL A 15 3.02 -5.84 1.58
N SER A 16 4.30 -6.22 1.65
CA SER A 16 5.34 -5.66 0.78
C SER A 16 5.06 -5.97 -0.69
N ASN A 17 4.64 -7.19 -1.01
CA ASN A 17 4.31 -7.59 -2.38
C ASN A 17 3.07 -6.85 -2.91
N GLN A 18 2.06 -6.64 -2.07
CA GLN A 18 0.85 -5.91 -2.42
C GLN A 18 1.15 -4.42 -2.64
N LEU A 19 1.88 -3.79 -1.73
CA LEU A 19 2.30 -2.39 -1.86
C LEU A 19 3.10 -2.15 -3.14
N TYR A 20 4.06 -3.02 -3.45
CA TYR A 20 4.84 -2.89 -4.67
C TYR A 20 3.98 -2.99 -5.93
N ALA A 21 3.00 -3.92 -5.94
CA ALA A 21 2.07 -4.04 -7.06
C ALA A 21 1.22 -2.78 -7.22
N PHE A 22 0.68 -2.23 -6.13
CA PHE A 22 -0.11 -0.99 -6.17
C PHE A 22 0.70 0.24 -6.56
N TYR A 23 1.97 0.31 -6.13
CA TYR A 23 2.86 1.40 -6.54
C TYR A 23 3.16 1.36 -8.04
N ALA A 24 3.44 0.17 -8.59
CA ALA A 24 3.65 0.00 -10.02
C ALA A 24 2.40 0.39 -10.84
N MET A 25 1.21 -0.05 -10.39
CA MET A 25 -0.06 0.34 -11.01
C MET A 25 -0.31 1.84 -10.90
N GLY A 26 -0.10 2.45 -9.71
CA GLY A 26 -0.28 3.89 -9.52
C GLY A 26 0.64 4.73 -10.40
N LYS A 27 1.90 4.31 -10.61
CA LYS A 27 2.79 4.97 -11.57
C LYS A 27 2.31 4.86 -13.01
N ASP A 28 1.80 3.70 -13.43
CA ASP A 28 1.23 3.50 -14.76
C ASP A 28 -0.03 4.37 -14.94
N THR A 29 -0.93 4.38 -13.96
CA THR A 29 -2.12 5.23 -13.94
C THR A 29 -1.76 6.73 -13.95
N GLN A 30 -0.70 7.14 -13.25
CA GLN A 30 -0.21 8.53 -13.27
C GLN A 30 0.29 8.91 -14.67
N ALA A 31 1.01 8.03 -15.35
CA ALA A 31 1.42 8.24 -16.74
C ALA A 31 0.21 8.28 -17.67
N MET A 32 -0.76 7.39 -17.48
CA MET A 32 -2.01 7.36 -18.24
C MET A 32 -2.79 8.65 -18.08
N LYS A 33 -2.96 9.15 -16.85
CA LYS A 33 -3.60 10.44 -16.54
C LYS A 33 -2.97 11.59 -17.32
N ALA A 34 -1.64 11.62 -17.42
CA ALA A 34 -0.93 12.67 -18.16
C ALA A 34 -1.17 12.61 -19.68
N VAL A 35 -1.53 11.44 -20.23
CA VAL A 35 -1.76 11.23 -21.66
C VAL A 35 -3.23 11.42 -22.04
N VAL A 36 -4.16 10.80 -21.31
CA VAL A 36 -5.60 10.78 -21.67
C VAL A 36 -6.47 11.75 -20.87
N GLY A 37 -5.92 12.36 -19.81
CA GLY A 37 -6.64 13.25 -18.89
C GLY A 37 -7.34 12.53 -17.75
N GLU A 38 -7.62 13.26 -16.66
CA GLU A 38 -8.22 12.71 -15.43
C GLU A 38 -9.65 12.19 -15.63
N GLU A 39 -10.40 12.76 -16.57
CA GLU A 39 -11.79 12.41 -16.84
C GLU A 39 -11.96 11.00 -17.45
N ALA A 40 -10.89 10.46 -18.04
CA ALA A 40 -10.88 9.13 -18.65
C ALA A 40 -10.56 8.00 -17.66
N LEU A 41 -10.23 8.33 -16.41
CA LEU A 41 -9.83 7.36 -15.39
C LEU A 41 -11.04 6.69 -14.74
N SER A 42 -10.93 5.39 -14.50
CA SER A 42 -11.91 4.65 -13.72
C SER A 42 -11.87 5.04 -12.24
N ASP A 43 -12.89 4.66 -11.47
CA ASP A 43 -12.87 4.92 -10.02
C ASP A 43 -11.74 4.15 -9.32
N ASP A 44 -11.42 2.94 -9.80
CA ASP A 44 -10.27 2.17 -9.29
C ASP A 44 -8.94 2.89 -9.62
N ASP A 45 -8.80 3.49 -10.80
CA ASP A 45 -7.62 4.29 -11.17
C ASP A 45 -7.42 5.49 -10.25
N LYS A 46 -8.50 6.16 -9.85
CA LYS A 46 -8.43 7.27 -8.89
C LYS A 46 -7.93 6.81 -7.53
N LEU A 47 -8.32 5.62 -7.07
CA LEU A 47 -7.78 5.02 -5.84
C LEU A 47 -6.28 4.75 -5.96
N TYR A 48 -5.80 4.28 -7.12
CA TYR A 48 -4.36 4.09 -7.35
C TYR A 48 -3.57 5.40 -7.33
N LEU A 49 -4.14 6.49 -7.86
CA LEU A 49 -3.53 7.81 -7.79
C LEU A 49 -3.49 8.36 -6.36
N GLU A 50 -4.58 8.23 -5.60
CA GLU A 50 -4.62 8.62 -4.19
C GLU A 50 -3.62 7.83 -3.35
N PHE A 51 -3.55 6.51 -3.57
CA PHE A 51 -2.56 5.66 -2.94
C PHE A 51 -1.14 6.11 -3.26
N LEU A 52 -0.84 6.41 -4.52
CA LEU A 52 0.50 6.82 -4.93
C LEU A 52 0.92 8.12 -4.23
N ASP A 53 0.03 9.11 -4.19
CA ASP A 53 0.29 10.40 -3.53
C ASP A 53 0.56 10.22 -2.03
N LYS A 54 -0.30 9.46 -1.33
CA LYS A 54 -0.12 9.14 0.09
C LYS A 54 1.11 8.28 0.35
N PHE A 55 1.44 7.36 -0.54
CA PHE A 55 2.64 6.53 -0.40
C PHE A 55 3.91 7.37 -0.52
N GLU A 56 3.98 8.28 -1.50
CA GLU A 56 5.14 9.16 -1.65
C GLU A 56 5.21 10.22 -0.54
N GLY A 57 4.06 10.77 -0.13
CA GLY A 57 3.96 11.86 0.83
C GLY A 57 3.91 11.47 2.31
N GLU A 58 3.53 10.23 2.66
CA GLU A 58 3.42 9.76 4.05
C GLU A 58 4.28 8.52 4.35
N PHE A 59 4.59 7.68 3.35
CA PHE A 59 5.32 6.42 3.57
C PHE A 59 6.79 6.48 3.19
N LEU A 60 7.15 7.12 2.07
CA LEU A 60 8.54 7.31 1.66
C LEU A 60 9.21 8.46 2.41
N THR A 61 8.47 9.54 2.63
CA THR A 61 8.89 10.66 3.48
C THR A 61 8.90 10.20 4.93
N GLN A 62 10.09 10.09 5.50
CA GLN A 62 10.27 9.90 6.93
C GLN A 62 10.85 11.19 7.50
N ASP A 63 10.27 11.70 8.58
CA ASP A 63 10.86 12.82 9.29
C ASP A 63 12.28 12.44 9.75
N PRO A 64 13.29 13.32 9.61
CA PRO A 64 14.66 13.03 10.02
C PRO A 64 14.80 12.59 11.49
N LEU A 65 13.83 12.97 12.34
CA LEU A 65 13.79 12.64 13.76
C LEU A 65 12.93 11.40 14.07
N GLU A 66 12.15 10.90 13.11
CA GLU A 66 11.31 9.73 13.31
C GLU A 66 12.15 8.44 13.26
N LYS A 67 12.28 7.77 14.41
CA LYS A 67 12.78 6.38 14.46
C LYS A 67 11.65 5.42 14.11
N ARG A 68 11.43 5.21 12.82
CA ARG A 68 10.44 4.25 12.33
C ARG A 68 10.96 2.83 12.48
N ASN A 69 10.29 2.02 13.31
CA ASN A 69 10.57 0.59 13.39
C ASN A 69 9.78 -0.16 12.31
N ILE A 70 10.11 -1.44 12.10
CA ILE A 70 9.47 -2.24 11.06
C ILE A 70 7.97 -2.43 11.30
N PHE A 71 7.53 -2.57 12.56
CA PHE A 71 6.12 -2.72 12.91
C PHE A 71 5.29 -1.49 12.56
N LYS A 72 5.77 -0.29 12.92
CA LYS A 72 5.15 1.00 12.54
C LYS A 72 5.11 1.18 11.03
N SER A 73 6.15 0.70 10.33
CA SER A 73 6.16 0.69 8.86
C SER A 73 5.02 -0.17 8.32
N LEU A 74 4.83 -1.36 8.88
CA LEU A 74 3.77 -2.27 8.47
C LEU A 74 2.38 -1.74 8.83
N ASP A 75 2.21 -1.06 9.97
CA ASP A 75 0.94 -0.42 10.31
C ASP A 75 0.60 0.71 9.32
N LYS A 76 1.55 1.61 9.03
CA LYS A 76 1.39 2.64 7.98
C LYS A 76 1.10 2.02 6.61
N ALA A 77 1.72 0.89 6.28
CA ALA A 77 1.45 0.16 5.05
C ALA A 77 -0.01 -0.30 4.98
N TRP A 78 -0.56 -0.83 6.08
CA TRP A 78 -1.97 -1.21 6.15
C TRP A 78 -2.91 -0.02 6.01
N ASP A 79 -2.59 1.13 6.60
CA ASP A 79 -3.39 2.35 6.41
C ASP A 79 -3.48 2.76 4.93
N LEU A 80 -2.39 2.61 4.17
CA LEU A 80 -2.41 2.85 2.72
C LEU A 80 -3.21 1.78 1.96
N LEU A 81 -3.10 0.52 2.35
CA LEU A 81 -3.84 -0.57 1.73
C LEU A 81 -5.36 -0.46 1.95
N ARG A 82 -5.79 0.19 3.05
CA ARG A 82 -7.21 0.45 3.36
C ARG A 82 -7.89 1.46 2.45
N ILE A 83 -7.13 2.22 1.65
CA ILE A 83 -7.69 3.05 0.57
C ILE A 83 -8.46 2.16 -0.42
N PHE A 84 -8.00 0.93 -0.61
CA PHE A 84 -8.63 -0.02 -1.50
C PHE A 84 -9.63 -0.91 -0.76
N PRO A 85 -10.76 -1.27 -1.40
CA PRO A 85 -11.64 -2.31 -0.88
C PRO A 85 -10.94 -3.67 -0.85
N GLU A 86 -11.28 -4.52 0.12
CA GLU A 86 -10.59 -5.81 0.33
C GLU A 86 -10.51 -6.67 -0.95
N LYS A 87 -11.52 -6.57 -1.83
CA LYS A 87 -11.61 -7.29 -3.10
C LYS A 87 -10.43 -7.02 -4.06
N LEU A 88 -9.73 -5.89 -3.88
CA LEU A 88 -8.56 -5.51 -4.68
C LEU A 88 -7.23 -5.98 -4.06
N LEU A 89 -7.24 -6.42 -2.79
CA LEU A 89 -6.06 -6.92 -2.07
C LEU A 89 -5.76 -8.39 -2.39
N LYS A 90 -5.50 -8.68 -3.67
CA LYS A 90 -5.37 -10.05 -4.20
C LYS A 90 -4.10 -10.79 -3.77
N LYS A 91 -3.06 -10.10 -3.31
CA LYS A 91 -1.79 -10.69 -2.90
C LYS A 91 -1.67 -10.92 -1.40
N ILE A 92 -2.74 -10.65 -0.64
CA ILE A 92 -2.79 -10.87 0.80
C ILE A 92 -3.76 -12.01 1.09
N SER A 93 -3.29 -12.97 1.89
CA SER A 93 -4.10 -14.07 2.40
C SER A 93 -5.32 -13.57 3.19
N GLN A 94 -6.42 -14.33 3.10
CA GLN A 94 -7.66 -14.02 3.83
C GLN A 94 -7.44 -13.99 5.35
N GLU A 95 -6.51 -14.80 5.87
CA GLU A 95 -6.13 -14.80 7.28
C GLU A 95 -5.53 -13.46 7.70
N ASN A 96 -4.59 -12.91 6.92
CA ASN A 96 -3.98 -11.62 7.21
C ASN A 96 -4.92 -10.45 6.96
N LEU A 97 -5.78 -10.51 5.93
CA LEU A 97 -6.84 -9.52 5.74
C LEU A 97 -7.74 -9.44 6.98
N LYS A 98 -8.25 -10.57 7.46
CA LYS A 98 -9.11 -10.59 8.65
C LYS A 98 -8.40 -10.09 9.92
N LYS A 99 -7.11 -10.36 10.07
CA LYS A 99 -6.32 -9.93 11.24
C LYS A 99 -5.98 -8.44 11.25
N TYR A 100 -5.71 -7.84 10.09
CA TYR A 100 -5.09 -6.50 10.01
C TYR A 100 -5.93 -5.46 9.26
N TYR A 101 -6.80 -5.87 8.33
CA TYR A 101 -7.64 -4.95 7.56
C TYR A 101 -8.72 -4.28 8.43
N GLU A 102 -9.45 -5.04 9.24
CA GLU A 102 -10.56 -4.55 10.10
C GLU A 102 -10.12 -3.71 11.32
N ARG A 103 -8.81 -3.53 11.55
CA ARG A 103 -8.27 -2.79 12.71
C ARG A 103 -8.30 -1.26 12.56
N GLY A 104 -9.20 -0.71 11.72
CA GLY A 104 -9.31 0.72 11.40
C GLY A 104 -10.42 1.40 12.18
#